data_AF-A0A838UZ93-F1
#
_entry.id   AF-A0A838UZ93-F1
#
_cell.length_a   1.000
_cell.length_b   1.000
_cell.length_c   1.000
_cell.angle_alpha   90.00
_cell.angle_beta   90.00
_cell.angle_gamma   90.00
#
_symmetry.space_group_name_H-M   'P 1'
#
loop_
_entity.id
_entity.type
_entity.pdbx_description
1 polymer ?
#
loop_
_entity_poly.entity_id
_entity_poly.type
_entity_poly.pdbx_seq_one_letter_code
_entity_poly.pdbx_strand_id
1 'polypeptide(L)' 'MTRTTVDVDDLALDAARRELGTEGLSETVNAALRDAARRRTLKGFDVIRDVDGTPQEVAAGRERD' A
#
# COMPACT_ATOMS: atom_id res chain seq x y z
N MET A 1 10.73 7.43 18.60
CA MET A 1 9.29 7.73 18.40
C MET A 1 9.06 9.18 18.71
N THR A 2 8.35 9.90 17.84
CA THR A 2 7.78 11.22 18.12
C THR A 2 6.38 11.05 18.68
N ARG A 3 5.97 11.90 19.62
CA ARG A 3 4.64 11.83 20.26
C ARG A 3 3.71 12.82 19.58
N THR A 4 2.64 12.30 18.98
CA THR A 4 1.61 13.08 18.30
C THR A 4 0.26 12.69 18.87
N THR A 5 -0.58 13.66 19.21
CA THR A 5 -1.95 13.42 19.65
C THR A 5 -2.86 13.44 18.42
N VAL A 6 -3.62 12.38 18.22
CA VAL A 6 -4.60 12.24 17.14
C VAL A 6 -5.86 11.59 17.71
N ASP A 7 -7.02 12.05 17.26
CA ASP A 7 -8.29 11.37 17.54
C ASP A 7 -8.40 10.14 16.63
N VAL A 8 -8.77 9.01 17.24
CA VAL A 8 -8.92 7.72 16.57
C VAL A 8 -10.27 7.15 16.96
N ASP A 9 -11.01 6.66 15.97
CA ASP A 9 -12.26 5.96 16.22
C ASP A 9 -11.99 4.60 16.89
N ASP A 10 -12.64 4.38 18.03
CA ASP A 10 -12.40 3.19 18.87
C ASP A 10 -12.86 1.89 18.17
N LEU A 11 -13.91 1.95 17.35
CA LEU A 11 -14.40 0.79 16.60
C LEU A 11 -13.44 0.43 15.48
N ALA A 12 -12.92 1.43 14.76
CA ALA A 12 -11.90 1.23 13.75
C ALA A 12 -10.59 0.67 14.35
N LEU A 13 -10.22 1.14 15.55
CA LEU A 13 -9.06 0.64 16.26
C LEU A 13 -9.24 -0.81 16.71
N ASP A 14 -10.40 -1.19 17.23
CA ASP A 14 -10.70 -2.57 17.65
C ASP A 14 -10.68 -3.52 16.44
N ALA A 15 -11.24 -3.10 15.31
CA ALA A 15 -11.18 -3.86 14.06
C ALA A 15 -9.71 -4.07 13.61
N ALA A 16 -8.91 -3.01 13.63
CA ALA A 16 -7.50 -3.09 13.28
C ALA A 16 -6.69 -3.97 14.25
N ARG A 17 -7.01 -3.95 15.55
CA ARG A 17 -6.39 -4.82 16.56
C ARG A 17 -6.63 -6.29 16.25
N ARG A 18 -7.87 -6.64 15.94
CA ARG A 18 -8.27 -8.01 15.58
C ARG A 18 -7.62 -8.49 14.29
N GLU A 19 -7.58 -7.62 13.27
CA GLU A 19 -7.00 -7.96 11.97
C GLU A 19 -5.47 -8.11 12.05
N LEU A 20 -4.81 -7.26 12.84
CA LEU A 20 -3.34 -7.24 12.96
C LEU A 20 -2.81 -8.13 14.10
N GLY A 21 -3.69 -8.66 14.96
CA GLY A 21 -3.32 -9.47 16.12
C GLY A 21 -2.50 -8.70 17.16
N THR A 22 -2.81 -7.42 17.35
CA THR A 22 -2.04 -6.51 18.23
C THR A 22 -2.83 -6.15 19.48
N GLU A 23 -2.13 -5.93 20.59
CA GLU A 23 -2.76 -5.68 21.90
C GLU A 23 -2.68 -4.21 22.34
N GLY A 24 -1.66 -3.49 21.86
CA GLY A 24 -1.40 -2.10 22.25
C GLY A 24 -1.80 -1.07 21.19
N LEU A 25 -2.35 0.08 21.60
CA LEU A 25 -2.74 1.17 20.68
C LEU A 25 -1.58 1.62 19.77
N SER A 26 -0.43 1.91 20.36
CA SER A 26 0.77 2.28 19.60
C SER A 26 1.25 1.15 18.69
N GLU A 27 1.12 -0.11 19.11
CA GLU A 27 1.52 -1.27 18.32
C GLU A 27 0.61 -1.42 17.09
N THR A 28 -0.71 -1.38 17.30
CA THR A 28 -1.72 -1.41 16.23
C THR A 28 -1.51 -0.28 15.22
N VAL A 29 -1.32 0.96 15.70
CA VAL A 29 -1.12 2.12 14.82
C VAL A 29 0.17 1.99 14.01
N ASN A 30 1.29 1.58 14.64
CA ASN A 30 2.54 1.38 13.92
C ASN A 30 2.46 0.22 12.91
N ALA A 31 1.79 -0.87 13.26
CA ALA A 31 1.56 -2.00 12.36
C ALA A 31 0.68 -1.59 11.16
N ALA A 32 -0.43 -0.88 11.42
CA ALA A 32 -1.32 -0.37 10.38
C ALA A 32 -0.61 0.61 9.44
N LEU A 33 0.20 1.53 9.97
CA LEU A 33 0.98 2.47 9.15
C LEU A 33 2.03 1.76 8.29
N ARG A 34 2.71 0.73 8.82
CA ARG A 34 3.66 -0.09 8.06
C ARG A 34 2.96 -0.86 6.95
N ASP A 35 1.80 -1.44 7.24
CA ASP A 35 1.02 -2.18 6.26
C ASP A 35 0.47 -1.26 5.17
N ALA A 36 -0.05 -0.08 5.53
CA ALA A 36 -0.47 0.95 4.58
C ALA A 36 0.68 1.44 3.69
N ALA A 37 1.88 1.64 4.25
CA ALA A 37 3.07 1.96 3.48
C ALA A 37 3.45 0.84 2.51
N ARG A 38 3.40 -0.42 2.95
CA ARG A 38 3.66 -1.60 2.11
C ARG A 38 2.62 -1.75 1.00
N ARG A 39 1.33 -1.55 1.28
CA ARG A 39 0.25 -1.50 0.28
C ARG A 39 0.45 -0.37 -0.72
N ARG A 40 0.94 0.79 -0.30
CA ARG A 40 1.26 1.91 -1.20
C ARG A 40 2.43 1.59 -2.13
N THR A 41 3.46 0.91 -1.62
CA THR A 41 4.57 0.41 -2.45
C THR A 41 4.08 -0.62 -3.47
N LEU A 42 3.17 -1.52 -3.07
CA LEU A 42 2.54 -2.49 -3.97
C LEU A 42 1.61 -1.85 -5.01
N LYS A 43 0.91 -0.76 -4.68
CA LYS A 43 0.16 0.05 -5.68
C LYS A 43 1.09 0.78 -6.67
N GLY A 44 2.31 1.14 -6.25
CA GLY A 44 3.36 1.61 -7.16
C GLY A 44 3.98 0.48 -8.00
N PHE A 45 3.78 -0.77 -7.59
CA PHE A 45 4.14 -2.01 -8.27
C PHE A 45 2.91 -2.72 -8.85
N ASP A 46 1.82 -1.99 -9.07
CA ASP A 46 0.68 -2.53 -9.81
C ASP A 46 1.13 -2.62 -11.28
N VAL A 47 1.56 -3.82 -11.68
CA VAL A 47 1.87 -4.22 -13.06
C VAL A 47 0.56 -4.36 -13.84
N ILE A 48 -0.31 -3.37 -13.70
CA ILE A 48 -1.23 -2.91 -14.73
C ILE A 48 -0.71 -1.53 -15.15
N ARG A 49 0.56 -1.50 -15.58
CA ARG A 49 0.91 -0.55 -16.63
C ARG A 49 0.08 -1.02 -17.82
N ASP A 50 -0.93 -0.23 -18.13
CA ASP A 50 -1.45 -0.14 -19.48
C ASP A 50 -0.25 -0.03 -20.41
N VAL A 51 0.16 -1.15 -21.01
CA VAL A 51 1.00 -1.10 -22.19
C VAL A 51 0.00 -0.78 -23.28
N ASP A 52 -0.29 0.51 -23.43
CA ASP A 52 -0.99 1.12 -24.56
C ASP A 52 -0.13 1.00 -25.83
N GLY A 53 0.35 -0.20 -26.12
CA GLY A 53 1.05 -0.54 -27.34
C GLY A 53 0.21 -1.56 -28.06
N THR A 54 -0.37 -1.16 -29.19
CA THR A 54 -0.92 -2.14 -30.12
C THR A 54 0.19 -3.12 -30.52
N PRO A 55 -0.12 -4.39 -30.84
CA PRO A 55 0.88 -5.38 -31.28
C PRO A 55 1.81 -4.88 -32.41
N GLN A 56 1.36 -3.90 -33.18
CA GLN A 56 2.08 -3.23 -34.26
C GLN A 56 3.13 -2.24 -33.75
N GLU A 57 2.87 -1.52 -32.65
CA GLU A 57 3.80 -0.54 -32.07
C GLU A 57 4.96 -1.22 -31.33
N VAL A 58 4.70 -2.37 -30.70
CA VAL A 58 5.76 -3.18 -30.08
C VAL A 58 6.65 -3.89 -31.11
N ALA A 59 6.13 -4.17 -32.31
CA ALA A 59 6.91 -4.72 -33.42
C ALA A 59 7.84 -3.65 -34.03
N ALA A 60 7.33 -2.43 -34.26
CA ALA A 60 8.11 -1.32 -34.79
C ALA A 60 9.27 -0.89 -33.87
N GLY A 61 9.12 -1.06 -32.55
CA GLY A 61 10.18 -0.79 -31.57
C GLY A 61 11.37 -1.76 -31.64
N ARG A 62 11.17 -3.01 -32.08
CA ARG A 62 12.25 -4.02 -32.19
C ARG A 62 13.09 -3.89 -33.45
N GLU A 63 12.59 -3.26 -34.51
CA GLU A 63 13.36 -3.03 -35.75
C GLU A 63 14.26 -1.80 -35.68
N ARG A 64 14.16 -1.01 -34.60
CA ARG A 64 14.94 0.22 -34.40
C ARG A 64 16.12 0.08 -33.43
N ASP A 65 16.35 -1.11 -32.86
CA ASP A 65 17.48 -1.44 -31.98
C ASP A 65 18.52 -2.29 -32.72
#